data_AF-A0A4U0RGV7-F1
#
_entry.id   AF-A0A4U0RGV7-F1
#
_cell.length_a   1.000
_cell.length_b   1.000
_cell.length_c   1.000
_cell.angle_alpha   90.00
_cell.angle_beta   90.00
_cell.angle_gamma   90.00
#
_symmetry.space_group_name_H-M   'P 1'
#
loop_
_entity.id
_entity.type
_entity.pdbx_description
1 polymer ?
#
loop_
_entity_poly.entity_id
_entity_poly.type
_entity_poly.pdbx_seq_one_letter_code
_entity_poly.pdbx_strand_id
1 'polypeptide(L)'
;MELSPHVIPETEVVVGIETGGEAVHAILRHGTFEIRRGTAPDADITLSGQATLVGAVLSGYLTPEQAADLGLGIVGPPSLLTDLLHSTAHPSLRSGATS
;
A
#
# COMPACT_ATOMS: atom_id res chain seq x y z
N MET A 1 13.01 12.17 -13.88
CA MET A 1 13.21 10.74 -13.59
C MET A 1 11.84 10.18 -13.37
N GLU A 2 11.33 9.47 -14.37
CA GLU A 2 9.94 9.01 -14.44
C GLU A 2 9.69 7.82 -13.52
N LEU A 3 8.47 7.73 -13.01
CA LEU A 3 7.94 6.51 -12.40
C LEU A 3 8.09 5.36 -13.40
N SER A 4 8.53 4.19 -12.95
CA SER A 4 8.56 2.99 -13.79
C SER A 4 7.19 2.82 -14.48
N PRO A 5 7.13 2.58 -15.80
CA PRO A 5 5.91 2.68 -16.62
C PRO A 5 4.87 1.58 -16.37
N HIS A 6 4.91 0.90 -15.21
CA HIS A 6 3.94 -0.12 -14.82
C HIS A 6 2.80 0.39 -13.93
N VAL A 7 2.82 1.67 -13.55
CA VAL A 7 1.64 2.33 -12.96
C VAL A 7 1.15 3.38 -13.95
N ILE A 8 0.19 2.98 -14.76
CA ILE A 8 -0.51 3.85 -15.70
C ILE A 8 -1.10 5.02 -14.88
N PRO A 9 -1.07 6.28 -15.34
CA PRO A 9 -1.59 7.44 -14.59
C PRO A 9 -3.08 7.37 -14.20
N GLU A 10 -3.77 6.29 -14.54
CA GLU A 10 -5.18 6.01 -14.24
C GLU A 10 -5.37 4.76 -13.36
N THR A 11 -4.30 4.15 -12.86
CA THR A 11 -4.42 2.94 -12.02
C THR A 11 -4.89 3.34 -10.62
N GLU A 12 -6.16 3.10 -10.36
CA GLU A 12 -6.67 2.96 -9.00
C GLU A 12 -6.11 1.66 -8.41
N VAL A 13 -5.58 1.73 -7.18
CA VAL A 13 -5.19 0.56 -6.42
C VAL A 13 -5.93 0.57 -5.10
N VAL A 14 -6.66 -0.50 -4.81
CA VAL A 14 -7.42 -0.70 -3.59
C VAL A 14 -6.69 -1.69 -2.69
N VAL A 15 -6.31 -1.23 -1.50
CA VAL A 15 -5.65 -2.06 -0.48
C VAL A 15 -6.62 -2.28 0.68
N GLY A 16 -7.12 -3.51 0.82
CA GLY A 16 -7.87 -3.96 1.98
C GLY A 16 -6.96 -4.22 3.18
N ILE A 17 -7.41 -3.83 4.37
CA ILE A 17 -6.71 -4.04 5.64
C ILE A 17 -7.72 -4.61 6.64
N GLU A 18 -7.45 -5.82 7.12
CA GLU A 18 -8.30 -6.56 8.05
C GLU A 18 -7.52 -6.91 9.31
N THR A 19 -7.80 -6.21 10.41
CA THR A 19 -7.05 -6.36 11.67
C THR A 19 -7.97 -6.32 12.88
N GLY A 20 -7.82 -7.25 13.82
CA GLY A 20 -8.46 -7.15 15.14
C GLY A 20 -10.00 -7.06 15.11
N GLY A 21 -10.65 -7.55 14.05
CA GLY A 21 -12.10 -7.46 13.86
C GLY A 21 -12.57 -6.17 13.18
N GLU A 22 -11.67 -5.26 12.84
CA GLU A 22 -11.93 -4.09 12.03
C GLU A 22 -11.45 -4.31 10.60
N ALA A 23 -12.19 -3.71 9.65
CA ALA A 23 -11.81 -3.68 8.25
C ALA A 23 -11.80 -2.23 7.77
N VAL A 24 -10.75 -1.86 7.06
CA VAL A 24 -10.64 -0.61 6.31
C VAL A 24 -10.08 -0.91 4.93
N HIS A 25 -10.26 0.00 3.99
CA HIS A 25 -9.56 -0.07 2.72
C HIS A 25 -9.03 1.30 2.33
N ALA A 26 -7.82 1.30 1.79
CA ALA A 26 -7.19 2.47 1.21
C ALA A 26 -7.37 2.43 -0.30
N ILE A 27 -7.78 3.55 -0.88
CA ILE A 27 -7.89 3.74 -2.33
C ILE A 27 -6.80 4.72 -2.73
N LEU A 28 -5.84 4.23 -3.51
CA LEU A 28 -4.74 5.01 -4.04
C LEU A 28 -5.03 5.33 -5.50
N ARG A 29 -5.02 6.63 -5.82
CA ARG A 29 -5.14 7.15 -7.20
C ARG A 29 -4.01 8.14 -7.42
N HIS A 30 -3.76 8.50 -8.67
CA HIS A 30 -2.76 9.52 -8.99
C HIS A 30 -3.00 10.82 -8.18
N GLY A 31 -2.09 11.13 -7.26
CA GLY A 31 -2.15 12.32 -6.41
C GLY A 31 -3.24 12.31 -5.32
N THR A 32 -4.00 11.22 -5.14
CA THR A 32 -5.08 11.13 -4.14
C THR A 32 -4.98 9.86 -3.31
N PHE A 33 -5.28 9.99 -2.03
CA PHE A 33 -5.34 8.89 -1.06
C PHE A 33 -6.62 9.02 -0.23
N GLU A 34 -7.39 7.95 -0.17
CA GLU A 34 -8.63 7.88 0.62
C GLU A 34 -8.62 6.63 1.50
N ILE A 35 -9.08 6.76 2.75
CA ILE A 35 -9.32 5.61 3.64
C ILE A 35 -10.82 5.54 3.92
N ARG A 36 -11.40 4.36 3.73
CA ARG A 36 -12.79 4.06 4.04
C ARG A 36 -12.87 2.93 5.06
N ARG A 37 -13.93 2.95 5.88
CA ARG A 37 -14.25 1.84 6.80
C ARG A 37 -15.06 0.78 6.06
N GLY A 38 -14.87 -0.47 6.46
CA GLY A 38 -15.51 -1.64 5.87
C GLY A 38 -14.57 -2.44 4.97
N THR A 39 -14.99 -3.67 4.67
CA THR A 39 -14.28 -4.57 3.77
C THR A 39 -14.34 -4.07 2.33
N ALA A 40 -13.32 -4.44 1.55
CA ALA A 40 -13.28 -4.25 0.11
C ALA A 40 -13.11 -5.64 -0.53
N PRO A 41 -14.21 -6.32 -0.90
CA PRO A 41 -14.13 -7.67 -1.47
C PRO A 41 -13.38 -7.72 -2.81
N ASP A 42 -13.35 -6.58 -3.51
CA ASP A 42 -12.66 -6.41 -4.79
C ASP A 42 -11.30 -5.69 -4.62
N ALA A 43 -10.68 -5.76 -3.44
CA ALA A 43 -9.37 -5.16 -3.21
C ALA A 43 -8.29 -5.87 -4.06
N ASP A 44 -7.39 -5.08 -4.66
CA ASP A 44 -6.25 -5.60 -5.43
C ASP A 44 -5.24 -6.33 -4.52
N ILE A 45 -5.10 -5.84 -3.29
CA ILE A 45 -4.34 -6.49 -2.21
C ILE A 45 -5.17 -6.45 -0.93
N THR A 46 -5.18 -7.56 -0.18
CA THR A 46 -5.66 -7.60 1.19
C THR A 46 -4.55 -8.00 2.15
N LEU A 47 -4.33 -7.17 3.18
CA LEU A 47 -3.47 -7.45 4.31
C LEU A 47 -4.33 -7.85 5.51
N SER A 48 -4.17 -9.06 6.00
CA SER A 48 -4.95 -9.58 7.13
C SER A 48 -4.06 -10.10 8.26
N GLY A 49 -4.36 -9.74 9.50
CA GLY A 49 -3.63 -10.24 10.66
C GLY A 49 -3.47 -9.22 11.78
N GLN A 50 -2.34 -9.31 12.50
CA GLN A 50 -2.06 -8.38 13.59
C GLN A 50 -1.76 -6.97 13.05
N ALA A 51 -2.39 -5.96 13.65
CA ALA A 51 -2.21 -4.55 13.25
C ALA A 51 -0.74 -4.11 13.30
N THR A 52 0.05 -4.65 14.22
CA THR A 52 1.50 -4.40 14.33
C THR A 52 2.27 -4.91 13.11
N LEU A 53 1.94 -6.09 12.59
CA LEU A 53 2.58 -6.64 11.39
C LEU A 53 2.16 -5.86 10.14
N VAL A 54 0.88 -5.50 10.02
CA VAL A 54 0.40 -4.63 8.93
C VAL A 54 1.13 -3.29 8.94
N GLY A 55 1.19 -2.62 10.10
CA GLY A 55 1.90 -1.36 10.26
C GLY A 55 3.39 -1.46 9.96
N ALA A 56 4.04 -2.57 10.34
CA ALA A 56 5.45 -2.83 10.04
C ALA A 56 5.73 -2.95 8.54
N VAL A 57 4.84 -3.60 7.78
CA VAL A 57 4.96 -3.67 6.31
C VAL A 57 4.75 -2.30 5.67
N LEU A 58 3.66 -1.61 6.05
CA LEU A 58 3.30 -0.31 5.46
C LEU A 58 4.32 0.80 5.77
N SER A 59 5.06 0.67 6.87
CA SER A 59 6.15 1.60 7.22
C SER A 59 7.51 1.20 6.61
N GLY A 60 7.58 0.07 5.91
CA GLY A 60 8.82 -0.47 5.36
C GLY A 60 9.77 -1.07 6.40
N TYR A 61 9.32 -1.27 7.65
CA TYR A 61 10.11 -1.93 8.69
C TYR A 61 10.28 -3.42 8.43
N LEU A 62 9.27 -4.07 7.84
CA LEU A 62 9.34 -5.46 7.36
C LEU A 62 9.06 -5.52 5.87
N THR A 63 9.73 -6.44 5.17
CA THR A 63 9.30 -6.82 3.83
C THR A 63 7.99 -7.60 3.88
N PRO A 64 7.19 -7.61 2.79
CA PRO A 64 6.01 -8.47 2.70
C PRO A 64 6.29 -9.94 3.02
N GLU A 65 7.42 -10.46 2.53
CA GLU A 65 7.86 -11.84 2.75
C GLU A 65 8.15 -12.11 4.23
N GLN A 66 8.91 -11.23 4.89
CA GLN A 66 9.20 -11.35 6.33
C GLN A 66 7.93 -11.29 7.18
N ALA A 67 6.97 -10.44 6.82
CA ALA A 67 5.72 -10.35 7.54
C ALA A 67 4.83 -11.59 7.32
N ALA A 68 4.82 -12.15 6.10
CA ALA A 68 4.13 -13.40 5.80
C ALA A 68 4.70 -14.57 6.60
N ASP A 69 6.02 -14.67 6.73
CA ASP A 69 6.70 -15.66 7.58
C ASP A 69 6.31 -15.53 9.07
N LEU A 70 5.97 -14.32 9.50
CA LEU A 70 5.48 -14.01 10.87
C LEU A 70 3.95 -14.18 11.02
N GLY A 71 3.27 -14.65 9.98
CA GLY A 71 1.83 -14.95 10.00
C GLY A 71 0.92 -13.83 9.51
N LEU A 72 1.44 -12.84 8.78
CA LEU A 72 0.60 -11.88 8.07
C LEU A 72 -0.01 -12.54 6.82
N GLY A 73 -1.33 -12.52 6.70
CA GLY A 73 -2.03 -12.89 5.49
C GLY A 73 -1.88 -11.79 4.43
N ILE A 74 -1.39 -12.16 3.25
CA ILE A 74 -1.28 -11.26 2.10
C ILE A 74 -1.95 -11.96 0.92
N VAL A 75 -3.05 -11.38 0.42
CA VAL A 75 -3.76 -11.85 -0.77
C VAL A 75 -3.64 -10.78 -1.84
N GLY A 76 -3.33 -11.19 -3.07
CA GLY A 76 -3.09 -10.29 -4.21
C GLY A 76 -1.70 -10.42 -4.81
N PRO A 77 -1.35 -9.62 -5.83
CA PRO A 77 -0.05 -9.70 -6.50
C PRO A 77 1.09 -9.20 -5.58
N PRO A 78 2.12 -10.01 -5.26
CA PRO A 78 3.21 -9.59 -4.38
C PRO A 78 4.03 -8.40 -4.91
N SER A 79 4.15 -8.31 -6.24
CA SER A 79 4.83 -7.21 -6.91
C SER A 79 4.12 -5.87 -6.70
N LEU A 80 2.78 -5.86 -6.71
CA LEU A 80 1.98 -4.64 -6.52
C LEU A 80 2.25 -4.02 -5.14
N LEU A 81 2.29 -4.83 -4.07
CA LEU A 81 2.58 -4.33 -2.73
C LEU A 81 3.98 -3.71 -2.66
N THR A 82 4.95 -4.36 -3.28
CA THR A 82 6.34 -3.90 -3.30
C THR A 82 6.48 -2.57 -4.07
N ASP A 83 5.81 -2.46 -5.21
CA ASP A 83 5.80 -1.24 -6.03
C ASP A 83 5.12 -0.06 -5.29
N LEU A 84 4.05 -0.31 -4.55
CA LEU A 84 3.39 0.69 -3.70
C LEU A 84 4.34 1.19 -2.59
N LEU A 85 4.98 0.27 -1.87
CA LEU A 85 5.90 0.62 -0.79
C LEU A 85 7.08 1.44 -1.30
N HIS A 86 7.67 1.05 -2.44
CA HIS A 86 8.77 1.82 -3.06
C HIS A 86 8.34 3.19 -3.58
N SER A 87 7.11 3.32 -4.11
CA SER A 87 6.59 4.61 -4.60
C SER A 87 6.39 5.63 -3.46
N THR A 88 6.04 5.17 -2.25
CA THR A 88 5.87 6.04 -1.08
C THR A 88 7.20 6.46 -0.41
N ALA A 89 8.31 5.80 -0.74
CA ALA A 89 9.63 6.07 -0.16
C ALA A 89 10.38 7.24 -0.81
N HIS A 90 9.89 7.79 -1.93
CA HIS A 90 10.47 8.96 -2.59
C HIS A 90 9.72 10.25 -2.20
N PRO A 91 10.22 11.07 -1.27
CA PRO A 91 9.75 12.44 -1.13
C PRO A 91 10.11 13.17 -2.43
N SER A 92 9.10 13.58 -3.19
CA SER A 92 9.31 14.49 -4.31
C SER A 92 9.93 15.77 -3.73
N LEU A 93 11.21 16.01 -4.05
CA LEU A 93 11.90 17.27 -3.77
C LEU A 93 11.02 18.40 -4.31
N ARG A 94 10.42 19.17 -3.41
CA ARG A 94 9.76 20.44 -3.74
C ARG A 94 10.85 21.33 -4.34
N SER A 95 10.95 21.36 -5.66
CA SER A 95 11.80 22.31 -6.37
C SER A 95 11.15 23.68 -6.20
N GLY A 96 11.54 24.38 -5.13
CA GLY A 96 11.25 25.79 -4.94
C GLY A 96 11.98 26.54 -6.03
N ALA A 97 11.26 26.90 -7.10
CA ALA A 97 11.66 27.98 -7.99
C ALA A 97 11.59 29.27 -7.17
N THR A 98 12.72 29.69 -6.60
CA THR A 98 12.90 31.06 -6.16
C THR A 98 13.11 31.92 -7.41
N SER A 99 12.24 32.92 -7.53
CA SER A 99 12.19 33.95 -8.57
C SER A 99 13.48 34.72 -8.78
#